data_AF-A0A6P8SM96-F1
#
_entry.id   AF-A0A6P8SM96-F1
#
_cell.length_a   1.000
_cell.length_b   1.000
_cell.length_c   1.000
_cell.angle_alpha   90.00
_cell.angle_beta   90.00
_cell.angle_gamma   90.00
#
_symmetry.space_group_name_H-M   'P 1'
#
loop_
_entity.id
_entity.type
_entity.pdbx_description
1 polymer ?
#
loop_
_entity_poly.entity_id
_entity_poly.type
_entity_poly.pdbx_seq_one_letter_code
_entity_poly.pdbx_strand_id
1 'polypeptide(L)'
;MYPVDLPAVEDTDLTSVSELYLSSLESGTHNEEWFELSHTSKVAITANNVRLLQLFDDHQSDCTLLALHPPNDPTQVLALYLQDQWWSVDDALRTCCKDRNGLISVQSLMERVIVFLLSQVLERSPQEKTLFSLHPRTESCKLLWRDSQAVGFYTIKHKGSLCDGWSSRCYLLPTLDTLLVRRGWRRRGLGLLMLEDFCSSFSTEEILGVSAPLSPSMVAVCRSFLQQHEEHLESLYEVEAPGGWTQRRNIWLSIQLGRYTSCIKEESGPASGDTQRNNDSSLKSSDCRPDPESCSDVDAPLVTGSSAQQLELCAQRRAGRSPSSCVSGTGCCPAAHAEDLDSGPPCRPPQSLNTQQALKPKPSVSAEPGEVEEEQRNAKRVRRT
;
A
#
# COMPACT_ATOMS: atom_id res chain seq x y z
N MET A 1 -18.57 -0.64 20.80
CA MET A 1 -17.51 0.28 20.35
C MET A 1 -16.39 -0.58 19.80
N TYR A 2 -15.71 -0.10 18.77
CA TYR A 2 -14.55 -0.76 18.17
C TYR A 2 -13.27 0.05 18.47
N PRO A 3 -12.05 -0.48 18.22
CA PRO A 3 -10.80 0.19 18.62
C PRO A 3 -10.69 1.64 18.17
N VAL A 4 -11.14 1.93 16.96
CA VAL A 4 -11.12 3.28 16.37
C VAL A 4 -12.12 4.26 17.00
N ASP A 5 -13.10 3.76 17.74
CA ASP A 5 -14.12 4.55 18.44
C ASP A 5 -13.73 4.89 19.89
N LEU A 6 -12.66 4.26 20.39
CA LEU A 6 -12.15 4.49 21.73
C LEU A 6 -11.28 5.77 21.79
N PRO A 7 -10.94 6.29 22.99
CA PRO A 7 -10.12 7.50 23.13
C PRO A 7 -8.79 7.41 22.37
N ALA A 8 -8.27 8.58 21.98
CA ALA A 8 -7.00 8.66 21.27
C ALA A 8 -5.84 8.08 22.10
N VAL A 9 -4.96 7.34 21.42
CA VAL A 9 -3.77 6.71 21.99
C VAL A 9 -2.54 7.32 21.32
N GLU A 10 -1.55 7.70 22.13
CA GLU A 10 -0.25 8.17 21.65
C GLU A 10 0.67 7.00 21.29
N ASP A 11 1.65 7.25 20.42
CA ASP A 11 2.53 6.21 19.88
C ASP A 11 3.35 5.48 20.95
N THR A 12 3.88 6.24 21.91
CA THR A 12 4.70 5.73 23.00
C THR A 12 3.91 4.80 23.92
N ASP A 13 2.62 5.08 24.06
CA ASP A 13 1.74 4.31 24.94
C ASP A 13 1.41 2.97 24.28
N LEU A 14 1.15 2.95 22.96
CA LEU A 14 0.86 1.72 22.23
C LEU A 14 2.03 0.73 22.25
N THR A 15 3.25 1.20 21.98
CA THR A 15 4.45 0.34 22.03
C THR A 15 4.72 -0.16 23.44
N SER A 16 4.67 0.74 24.44
CA SER A 16 4.96 0.36 25.84
C SER A 16 3.99 -0.70 26.35
N VAL A 17 2.69 -0.54 26.07
CA VAL A 17 1.65 -1.51 26.45
C VAL A 17 1.88 -2.86 25.76
N SER A 18 2.25 -2.84 24.48
CA SER A 18 2.59 -4.03 23.71
C SER A 18 3.80 -4.78 24.28
N GLU A 19 4.88 -4.07 24.61
CA GLU A 19 6.10 -4.67 25.17
C GLU A 19 5.88 -5.21 26.59
N LEU A 20 5.12 -4.49 27.42
CA LEU A 20 4.78 -4.93 28.78
C LEU A 20 3.94 -6.21 28.77
N TYR A 21 2.95 -6.30 27.90
CA TYR A 21 2.12 -7.50 27.77
C TYR A 21 2.92 -8.69 27.22
N LEU A 22 3.82 -8.47 26.25
CA LEU A 22 4.69 -9.54 25.77
C LEU A 22 5.64 -10.04 26.88
N SER A 23 6.23 -9.12 27.64
CA SER A 23 7.10 -9.46 28.77
C SER A 23 6.38 -10.26 29.86
N SER A 24 5.10 -9.93 30.12
CA SER A 24 4.29 -10.67 31.10
C SER A 24 3.98 -12.09 30.61
N LEU A 25 3.69 -12.28 29.30
CA LEU A 25 3.55 -13.60 28.69
C LEU A 25 4.83 -14.43 28.78
N GLU A 26 5.99 -13.84 28.49
CA GLU A 26 7.30 -14.52 28.53
C GLU A 26 7.70 -14.93 29.94
N SER A 27 7.35 -14.12 30.95
CA SER A 27 7.63 -14.42 32.36
C SER A 27 6.79 -15.56 32.95
N GLY A 28 5.79 -16.07 32.22
CA GLY A 28 4.88 -17.12 32.70
C GLY A 28 3.98 -16.68 33.86
N THR A 29 3.84 -15.37 34.08
CA THR A 29 2.99 -14.79 35.13
C THR A 29 1.52 -14.70 34.72
N HIS A 30 1.23 -14.85 33.43
CA HIS A 30 -0.14 -14.90 32.89
C HIS A 30 -0.76 -16.29 32.99
N ASN A 31 -2.02 -16.34 33.40
CA ASN A 31 -2.87 -17.53 33.26
C ASN A 31 -3.11 -17.83 31.77
N GLU A 32 -3.43 -19.08 31.42
CA GLU A 32 -3.77 -19.47 30.05
C GLU A 32 -4.95 -18.66 29.52
N GLU A 33 -4.66 -17.65 28.72
CA GLU A 33 -5.64 -16.80 28.04
C GLU A 33 -5.92 -17.38 26.65
N TRP A 34 -7.19 -17.38 26.24
CA TRP A 34 -7.62 -17.95 24.98
C TRP A 34 -8.36 -16.91 24.15
N PHE A 35 -7.94 -16.75 22.90
CA PHE A 35 -8.63 -15.91 21.94
C PHE A 35 -9.69 -16.74 21.19
N GLU A 36 -10.95 -16.31 21.26
CA GLU A 36 -12.06 -16.96 20.55
C GLU A 36 -12.16 -16.41 19.12
N LEU A 37 -11.88 -17.23 18.12
CA LEU A 37 -12.08 -16.87 16.71
C LEU A 37 -13.54 -17.07 16.27
N SER A 38 -14.18 -18.10 16.83
CA SER A 38 -15.58 -18.44 16.59
C SER A 38 -16.08 -19.30 17.76
N HIS A 39 -17.39 -19.59 17.79
CA HIS A 39 -18.00 -20.42 18.84
C HIS A 39 -17.36 -21.80 19.01
N THR A 40 -16.63 -22.30 18.01
CA THR A 40 -16.01 -23.63 18.01
C THR A 40 -14.49 -23.62 17.90
N SER A 41 -13.84 -22.44 17.75
CA SER A 41 -12.39 -22.35 17.56
C SER A 41 -11.78 -21.32 18.49
N LYS A 42 -10.78 -21.77 19.27
CA LYS A 42 -10.00 -20.94 20.19
C LYS A 42 -8.51 -21.14 19.97
N VAL A 43 -7.73 -20.09 20.15
CA VAL A 43 -6.28 -20.11 20.07
C VAL A 43 -5.69 -19.66 21.40
N ALA A 44 -4.77 -20.45 21.94
CA ALA A 44 -4.04 -20.07 23.15
C ALA A 44 -3.14 -18.87 22.86
N ILE A 45 -3.26 -17.84 23.69
CA ILE A 45 -2.38 -16.67 23.66
C ILE A 45 -1.12 -17.04 24.46
N THR A 46 -0.02 -17.22 23.74
CA THR A 46 1.28 -17.60 24.32
C THR A 46 2.39 -16.81 23.65
N ALA A 47 3.54 -16.68 24.30
CA ALA A 47 4.71 -16.00 23.74
C ALA A 47 5.17 -16.59 22.38
N ASN A 48 4.86 -17.87 22.10
CA ASN A 48 5.20 -18.50 20.81
C ASN A 48 4.31 -18.05 19.65
N ASN A 49 3.09 -17.60 19.95
CA ASN A 49 2.06 -17.27 18.97
C ASN A 49 1.87 -15.75 18.82
N VAL A 50 2.52 -14.96 19.66
CA VAL A 50 2.41 -13.50 19.68
C VAL A 50 3.70 -12.89 19.11
N ARG A 51 3.58 -11.89 18.24
CA ARG A 51 4.73 -11.17 17.66
C ARG A 51 4.47 -9.68 17.61
N LEU A 52 5.54 -8.89 17.74
CA LEU A 52 5.51 -7.46 17.47
C LEU A 52 5.51 -7.21 15.96
N LEU A 53 4.60 -6.35 15.51
CA LEU A 53 4.55 -5.84 14.15
C LEU A 53 4.89 -4.35 14.16
N GLN A 54 5.76 -3.94 13.24
CA GLN A 54 6.10 -2.54 13.03
C GLN A 54 5.02 -1.84 12.20
N LEU A 55 4.57 -0.68 12.67
CA LEU A 55 3.46 0.05 12.05
C LEU A 55 3.91 1.00 10.92
N PHE A 56 5.06 1.67 11.08
CA PHE A 56 5.54 2.71 10.18
C PHE A 56 6.97 2.44 9.68
N ASP A 57 7.28 2.95 8.49
CA ASP A 57 8.65 2.98 7.92
C ASP A 57 9.14 4.43 7.85
N ASP A 58 9.46 5.02 9.02
CA ASP A 58 9.88 6.43 9.12
C ASP A 58 11.17 6.68 9.92
N HIS A 59 11.92 5.62 10.29
CA HIS A 59 13.19 5.66 11.02
C HIS A 59 13.23 6.48 12.33
N GLN A 60 12.09 7.04 12.78
CA GLN A 60 12.02 7.93 13.94
C GLN A 60 11.66 7.19 15.22
N SER A 61 10.77 6.20 15.15
CA SER A 61 10.32 5.44 16.33
C SER A 61 9.81 4.07 15.93
N ASP A 62 10.21 3.04 16.69
CA ASP A 62 9.67 1.68 16.57
C ASP A 62 8.25 1.63 17.19
N CYS A 63 7.28 2.24 16.49
CA CYS A 63 5.87 2.09 16.85
C CYS A 63 5.45 0.67 16.49
N THR A 64 5.24 -0.15 17.51
CA THR A 64 4.95 -1.57 17.35
C THR A 64 3.65 -1.96 18.04
N LEU A 65 3.03 -3.01 17.51
CA LEU A 65 1.77 -3.56 18.00
C LEU A 65 1.88 -5.08 18.10
N LEU A 66 1.24 -5.69 19.09
CA LEU A 66 1.20 -7.14 19.18
C LEU A 66 0.15 -7.72 18.24
N ALA A 67 0.55 -8.75 17.52
CA ALA A 67 -0.30 -9.58 16.70
C ALA A 67 -0.30 -11.02 17.21
N LEU A 68 -1.49 -11.62 17.21
CA LEU A 68 -1.69 -13.03 17.47
C LEU A 68 -1.71 -13.79 16.14
N HIS A 69 -0.97 -14.88 16.10
CA HIS A 69 -0.83 -15.78 14.96
C HIS A 69 -1.37 -17.18 15.31
N PRO A 70 -1.88 -17.94 14.33
CA PRO A 70 -2.18 -19.34 14.57
C PRO A 70 -0.88 -20.12 14.80
N PRO A 71 -0.86 -21.14 15.68
CA PRO A 71 0.34 -21.94 15.94
C PRO A 71 0.91 -22.62 14.69
N ASN A 72 0.05 -22.91 13.72
CA ASN A 72 0.39 -23.67 12.51
C ASN A 72 0.82 -22.78 11.33
N ASP A 73 0.56 -21.47 11.38
CA ASP A 73 0.87 -20.55 10.28
C ASP A 73 1.26 -19.16 10.83
N PRO A 74 2.55 -18.91 11.10
CA PRO A 74 3.01 -17.63 11.63
C PRO A 74 2.89 -16.46 10.63
N THR A 75 2.48 -16.70 9.39
CA THR A 75 2.32 -15.65 8.38
C THR A 75 0.94 -14.97 8.44
N GLN A 76 -0.06 -15.67 8.97
CA GLN A 76 -1.41 -15.16 9.15
C GLN A 76 -1.54 -14.40 10.48
N VAL A 77 -2.20 -13.24 10.46
CA VAL A 77 -2.57 -12.49 11.67
C VAL A 77 -4.04 -12.71 11.96
N LEU A 78 -4.37 -13.11 13.18
CA LEU A 78 -5.75 -13.39 13.64
C LEU A 78 -6.35 -12.21 14.40
N ALA A 79 -5.53 -11.59 15.25
CA ALA A 79 -5.96 -10.53 16.14
C ALA A 79 -4.81 -9.58 16.47
N LEU A 80 -5.16 -8.37 16.88
CA LEU A 80 -4.24 -7.36 17.40
C LEU A 80 -4.55 -7.06 18.85
N TYR A 81 -3.51 -6.82 19.65
CA TYR A 81 -3.67 -6.27 21.00
C TYR A 81 -3.72 -4.75 20.92
N LEU A 82 -4.89 -4.17 21.17
CA LEU A 82 -5.13 -2.73 21.08
C LEU A 82 -5.91 -2.29 22.32
N GLN A 83 -5.39 -1.28 23.03
CA GLN A 83 -6.04 -0.68 24.21
C GLN A 83 -6.44 -1.73 25.26
N ASP A 84 -5.45 -2.52 25.68
CA ASP A 84 -5.58 -3.58 26.70
C ASP A 84 -6.55 -4.72 26.37
N GLN A 85 -6.88 -4.91 25.09
CA GLN A 85 -7.79 -5.95 24.63
C GLN A 85 -7.34 -6.58 23.30
N TRP A 86 -7.67 -7.86 23.10
CA TRP A 86 -7.49 -8.56 21.83
C TRP A 86 -8.68 -8.33 20.90
N TRP A 87 -8.39 -7.84 19.70
CA TRP A 87 -9.38 -7.56 18.66
C TRP A 87 -9.13 -8.41 17.43
N SER A 88 -10.17 -9.07 16.92
CA SER A 88 -10.08 -9.75 15.62
C SER A 88 -9.73 -8.74 14.53
N VAL A 89 -9.04 -9.19 13.47
CA VAL A 89 -8.73 -8.32 12.32
C VAL A 89 -10.02 -7.70 11.75
N ASP A 90 -11.13 -8.43 11.71
CA ASP A 90 -12.40 -7.93 11.21
C ASP A 90 -13.02 -6.85 12.12
N ASP A 91 -12.95 -7.02 13.44
CA ASP A 91 -13.49 -6.03 14.38
C ASP A 91 -12.60 -4.79 14.48
N ALA A 92 -11.29 -4.91 14.30
CA ALA A 92 -10.38 -3.78 14.25
C ALA A 92 -10.68 -2.83 13.06
N LEU A 93 -11.35 -3.32 12.02
CA LEU A 93 -11.75 -2.54 10.84
C LEU A 93 -13.16 -1.97 10.93
N ARG A 94 -13.88 -2.21 12.01
CA ARG A 94 -15.26 -1.76 12.21
C ARG A 94 -15.32 -0.47 13.02
N THR A 95 -16.48 0.18 12.94
CA THR A 95 -16.80 1.36 13.73
C THR A 95 -18.29 1.36 14.09
N CYS A 96 -18.64 1.87 15.26
CA CYS A 96 -20.02 2.19 15.62
C CYS A 96 -20.37 3.67 15.41
N CYS A 97 -19.40 4.50 15.03
CA CYS A 97 -19.60 5.92 14.73
C CYS A 97 -20.29 6.10 13.38
N LYS A 98 -21.46 6.73 13.38
CA LYS A 98 -22.26 6.97 12.16
C LYS A 98 -21.65 8.03 11.24
N ASP A 99 -20.82 8.91 11.80
CA ASP A 99 -20.16 9.97 11.05
C ASP A 99 -19.01 9.41 10.19
N ARG A 100 -18.53 8.20 10.51
CA ARG A 100 -17.56 7.46 9.70
C ARG A 100 -18.25 6.80 8.50
N ASN A 101 -18.57 7.60 7.50
CA ASN A 101 -19.18 7.17 6.24
C ASN A 101 -18.58 7.93 5.06
N GLY A 102 -18.14 7.21 4.02
CA GLY A 102 -17.44 7.80 2.87
C GLY A 102 -15.94 7.96 3.09
N LEU A 103 -15.32 8.85 2.31
CA LEU A 103 -13.89 9.14 2.40
C LEU A 103 -13.60 10.13 3.52
N ILE A 104 -12.73 9.73 4.44
CA ILE A 104 -12.38 10.51 5.62
C ILE A 104 -10.86 10.53 5.79
N SER A 105 -10.30 11.72 5.98
CA SER A 105 -8.87 11.90 6.25
C SER A 105 -8.48 11.24 7.56
N VAL A 106 -7.38 10.50 7.53
CA VAL A 106 -6.78 9.87 8.72
C VAL A 106 -6.17 10.93 9.62
N GLN A 107 -6.54 10.91 10.91
CA GLN A 107 -6.12 11.84 11.95
C GLN A 107 -5.63 11.14 13.22
N SER A 108 -5.91 9.85 13.42
CA SER A 108 -5.55 9.11 14.64
C SER A 108 -4.63 7.92 14.39
N LEU A 109 -3.94 7.49 15.45
CA LEU A 109 -3.11 6.28 15.44
C LEU A 109 -3.94 5.03 15.12
N MET A 110 -5.15 4.89 15.67
CA MET A 110 -6.02 3.75 15.39
C MET A 110 -6.44 3.68 13.92
N GLU A 111 -6.65 4.83 13.27
CA GLU A 111 -6.89 4.87 11.83
C GLU A 111 -5.64 4.47 11.02
N ARG A 112 -4.43 4.79 11.50
CA ARG A 112 -3.19 4.27 10.91
C ARG A 112 -3.05 2.77 11.05
N VAL A 113 -3.45 2.21 12.19
CA VAL A 113 -3.53 0.75 12.38
C VAL A 113 -4.48 0.12 11.36
N ILE A 114 -5.62 0.75 11.07
CA ILE A 114 -6.55 0.28 10.02
C ILE A 114 -5.87 0.29 8.64
N VAL A 115 -5.17 1.37 8.28
CA VAL A 115 -4.43 1.45 7.01
C VAL A 115 -3.39 0.33 6.91
N PHE A 116 -2.65 0.08 7.98
CA PHE A 116 -1.70 -1.02 8.08
C PHE A 116 -2.36 -2.39 7.92
N LEU A 117 -3.49 -2.64 8.58
CA LEU A 117 -4.22 -3.90 8.43
C LEU A 117 -4.68 -4.12 6.99
N LEU A 118 -5.18 -3.07 6.33
CA LEU A 118 -5.62 -3.13 4.94
C LEU A 118 -4.46 -3.41 3.97
N SER A 119 -3.29 -2.81 4.19
CA SER A 119 -2.14 -2.92 3.28
C SER A 119 -1.25 -4.14 3.54
N GLN A 120 -1.05 -4.51 4.81
CA GLN A 120 -0.10 -5.54 5.22
C GLN A 120 -0.76 -6.85 5.59
N VAL A 121 -1.97 -6.85 6.16
CA VAL A 121 -2.55 -8.07 6.75
C VAL A 121 -3.58 -8.72 5.84
N LEU A 122 -4.58 -7.96 5.40
CA LEU A 122 -5.73 -8.51 4.68
C LEU A 122 -5.46 -8.86 3.22
N GLU A 123 -4.69 -8.04 2.53
CA GLU A 123 -4.47 -8.19 1.09
C GLU A 123 -3.16 -8.92 0.78
N ARG A 124 -2.59 -9.64 1.75
CA ARG A 124 -1.49 -10.58 1.50
C ARG A 124 -1.98 -11.72 0.61
N SER A 125 -1.54 -11.74 -0.64
CA SER A 125 -1.59 -12.95 -1.45
C SER A 125 -0.22 -13.65 -1.45
N PRO A 126 -0.16 -14.99 -1.31
CA PRO A 126 1.11 -15.71 -1.39
C PRO A 126 1.81 -15.58 -2.75
N GLN A 127 1.06 -15.24 -3.80
CA GLN A 127 1.52 -15.16 -5.19
C GLN A 127 1.96 -13.74 -5.60
N GLU A 128 1.42 -12.67 -5.01
CA GLU A 128 1.87 -11.30 -5.28
C GLU A 128 3.10 -10.99 -4.42
N LYS A 129 4.29 -11.09 -5.02
CA LYS A 129 5.56 -10.75 -4.36
C LYS A 129 5.71 -9.26 -4.02
N THR A 130 4.79 -8.41 -4.46
CA THR A 130 4.84 -6.96 -4.22
C THR A 130 3.90 -6.61 -3.08
N LEU A 131 4.38 -6.76 -1.85
CA LEU A 131 3.73 -6.14 -0.70
C LEU A 131 3.80 -4.61 -0.86
N PHE A 132 2.77 -3.91 -0.41
CA PHE A 132 2.89 -2.48 -0.19
C PHE A 132 3.98 -2.24 0.86
N SER A 133 4.81 -1.22 0.67
CA SER A 133 5.67 -0.75 1.76
C SER A 133 4.81 -0.25 2.92
N LEU A 134 5.38 -0.22 4.12
CA LEU A 134 4.72 0.47 5.24
C LEU A 134 4.63 1.96 4.90
N HIS A 135 3.50 2.56 5.25
CA HIS A 135 3.27 3.99 5.04
C HIS A 135 3.92 4.78 6.17
N PRO A 136 4.69 5.85 5.90
CA PRO A 136 5.19 6.74 6.94
C PRO A 136 4.05 7.38 7.74
N ARG A 137 4.29 7.68 9.02
CA ARG A 137 3.30 8.35 9.89
C ARG A 137 2.82 9.70 9.33
N THR A 138 3.73 10.41 8.67
CA THR A 138 3.50 11.75 8.13
C THR A 138 2.79 11.75 6.78
N GLU A 139 2.68 10.59 6.13
CA GLU A 139 2.06 10.49 4.81
C GLU A 139 0.56 10.75 4.89
N SER A 140 0.02 11.63 4.07
CA SER A 140 -1.42 11.89 4.06
C SER A 140 -2.20 10.68 3.55
N CYS A 141 -3.31 10.36 4.20
CA CYS A 141 -4.14 9.20 3.86
C CYS A 141 -5.62 9.52 4.08
N LYS A 142 -6.49 8.95 3.26
CA LYS A 142 -7.94 8.88 3.52
C LYS A 142 -8.41 7.43 3.57
N LEU A 143 -9.25 7.12 4.56
CA LEU A 143 -9.96 5.85 4.69
C LEU A 143 -11.34 5.96 4.05
N LEU A 144 -11.74 4.92 3.32
CA LEU A 144 -13.10 4.77 2.82
C LEU A 144 -13.90 3.90 3.78
N TRP A 145 -14.94 4.48 4.37
CA TRP A 145 -15.89 3.83 5.24
C TRP A 145 -17.20 3.50 4.51
N ARG A 146 -17.65 2.24 4.61
CA ARG A 146 -18.93 1.77 4.08
C ARG A 146 -19.49 0.71 5.01
N ASP A 147 -20.79 0.78 5.29
CA ASP A 147 -21.52 -0.18 6.11
C ASP A 147 -20.80 -0.49 7.44
N SER A 148 -20.40 0.58 8.15
CA SER A 148 -19.69 0.52 9.44
C SER A 148 -18.33 -0.20 9.40
N GLN A 149 -17.71 -0.28 8.22
CA GLN A 149 -16.41 -0.92 8.02
C GLN A 149 -15.48 -0.04 7.19
N ALA A 150 -14.19 -0.10 7.47
CA ALA A 150 -13.16 0.37 6.57
C ALA A 150 -13.07 -0.62 5.39
N VAL A 151 -13.29 -0.11 4.17
CA VAL A 151 -13.36 -0.93 2.94
C VAL A 151 -12.22 -0.68 1.96
N GLY A 152 -11.43 0.36 2.20
CA GLY A 152 -10.28 0.71 1.41
C GLY A 152 -9.64 2.00 1.89
N PHE A 153 -8.54 2.39 1.26
CA PHE A 153 -7.84 3.63 1.57
C PHE A 153 -7.06 4.08 0.34
N TYR A 154 -6.60 5.33 0.37
CA TYR A 154 -5.53 5.78 -0.49
C TYR A 154 -4.57 6.71 0.24
N THR A 155 -3.33 6.79 -0.22
CA THR A 155 -2.27 7.67 0.30
C THR A 155 -1.81 8.69 -0.72
N ILE A 156 -1.26 9.80 -0.22
CA ILE A 156 -0.83 10.94 -1.02
C ILE A 156 0.58 11.34 -0.62
N LYS A 157 1.46 11.45 -1.62
CA LYS A 157 2.72 12.17 -1.52
C LYS A 157 2.49 13.60 -1.97
N HIS A 158 2.70 14.56 -1.08
CA HIS A 158 2.48 15.97 -1.38
C HIS A 158 3.66 16.55 -2.16
N LYS A 159 3.37 17.48 -3.06
CA LYS A 159 4.41 18.30 -3.70
C LYS A 159 5.26 18.98 -2.64
N GLY A 160 6.58 18.83 -2.75
CA GLY A 160 7.55 19.34 -1.79
C GLY A 160 7.87 18.40 -0.62
N SER A 161 7.13 17.31 -0.42
CA SER A 161 7.49 16.32 0.62
C SER A 161 8.71 15.51 0.20
N LEU A 162 9.51 15.09 1.18
CA LEU A 162 10.70 14.26 0.94
C LEU A 162 10.31 12.90 0.33
N CYS A 163 11.13 12.41 -0.59
CA CYS A 163 10.95 11.09 -1.21
C CYS A 163 11.37 9.95 -0.28
N ASP A 164 12.39 10.20 0.54
CA ASP A 164 12.95 9.27 1.50
C ASP A 164 13.63 10.05 2.65
N GLY A 165 14.04 9.36 3.71
CA GLY A 165 14.61 9.98 4.90
C GLY A 165 16.07 10.44 4.78
N TRP A 166 16.76 10.14 3.67
CA TRP A 166 18.21 10.35 3.54
C TRP A 166 18.62 11.25 2.38
N SER A 167 17.76 11.39 1.37
CA SER A 167 17.97 12.26 0.22
C SER A 167 17.26 13.60 0.42
N SER A 168 17.78 14.63 -0.23
CA SER A 168 17.11 15.94 -0.34
C SER A 168 16.10 16.00 -1.48
N ARG A 169 15.69 14.86 -2.04
CA ARG A 169 14.77 14.81 -3.17
C ARG A 169 13.35 14.98 -2.67
N CYS A 170 12.62 15.92 -3.25
CA CYS A 170 11.21 16.15 -2.94
C CYS A 170 10.33 15.81 -4.14
N TYR A 171 9.12 15.34 -3.88
CA TYR A 171 8.10 15.16 -4.91
C TYR A 171 7.82 16.48 -5.63
N LEU A 172 7.78 16.45 -6.95
CA LEU A 172 7.61 17.65 -7.79
C LEU A 172 6.15 17.94 -8.14
N LEU A 173 5.24 17.01 -7.81
CA LEU A 173 3.81 17.11 -8.02
C LEU A 173 3.06 16.25 -6.98
N PRO A 174 1.80 16.57 -6.65
CA PRO A 174 0.98 15.70 -5.83
C PRO A 174 0.81 14.35 -6.52
N THR A 175 1.04 13.28 -5.77
CA THR A 175 1.01 11.91 -6.30
C THR A 175 0.13 11.04 -5.41
N LEU A 176 -0.87 10.39 -6.02
CA LEU A 176 -1.61 9.30 -5.40
C LEU A 176 -0.70 8.07 -5.38
N ASP A 177 -0.32 7.64 -4.18
CA ASP A 177 0.79 6.69 -4.01
C ASP A 177 0.31 5.25 -3.88
N THR A 178 -0.52 5.00 -2.88
CA THR A 178 -1.19 3.71 -2.70
C THR A 178 -2.69 3.90 -2.84
N LEU A 179 -3.38 3.00 -3.54
CA LEU A 179 -4.84 2.90 -3.54
C LEU A 179 -5.23 1.43 -3.43
N LEU A 180 -6.06 1.13 -2.44
CA LEU A 180 -6.48 -0.22 -2.14
C LEU A 180 -7.96 -0.27 -1.81
N VAL A 181 -8.65 -1.22 -2.42
CA VAL A 181 -10.03 -1.59 -2.11
C VAL A 181 -10.05 -3.06 -1.72
N ARG A 182 -10.63 -3.36 -0.55
CA ARG A 182 -10.74 -4.72 -0.02
C ARG A 182 -11.38 -5.65 -1.05
N ARG A 183 -10.89 -6.87 -1.16
CA ARG A 183 -11.28 -7.84 -2.21
C ARG A 183 -12.81 -7.99 -2.38
N GLY A 184 -13.56 -8.12 -1.29
CA GLY A 184 -15.04 -8.24 -1.32
C GLY A 184 -15.81 -6.97 -1.75
N TRP A 185 -15.11 -5.84 -1.83
CA TRP A 185 -15.64 -4.51 -2.16
C TRP A 185 -15.19 -4.00 -3.53
N ARG A 186 -14.32 -4.74 -4.22
CA ARG A 186 -13.85 -4.42 -5.58
C ARG A 186 -15.00 -4.48 -6.59
N ARG A 187 -14.80 -3.86 -7.76
CA ARG A 187 -15.76 -3.80 -8.88
C ARG A 187 -17.08 -3.07 -8.57
N ARG A 188 -17.10 -2.20 -7.55
CA ARG A 188 -18.25 -1.37 -7.15
C ARG A 188 -18.03 0.13 -7.37
N GLY A 189 -17.07 0.52 -8.22
CA GLY A 189 -16.73 1.93 -8.47
C GLY A 189 -15.91 2.63 -7.39
N LEU A 190 -15.51 1.93 -6.30
CA LEU A 190 -14.83 2.57 -5.16
C LEU A 190 -13.44 3.12 -5.51
N GLY A 191 -12.69 2.44 -6.38
CA GLY A 191 -11.38 2.94 -6.84
C GLY A 191 -11.51 4.19 -7.71
N LEU A 192 -12.57 4.27 -8.53
CA LEU A 192 -12.88 5.46 -9.31
C LEU A 192 -13.24 6.63 -8.37
N LEU A 193 -14.11 6.38 -7.39
CA LEU A 193 -14.48 7.37 -6.37
C LEU A 193 -13.26 7.93 -5.62
N MET A 194 -12.27 7.09 -5.29
CA MET A 194 -11.03 7.53 -4.65
C MET A 194 -10.15 8.38 -5.59
N LEU A 195 -10.05 8.00 -6.87
CA LEU A 195 -9.28 8.77 -7.85
C LEU A 195 -9.93 10.13 -8.11
N GLU A 196 -11.25 10.19 -8.22
CA GLU A 196 -12.02 11.44 -8.36
C GLU A 196 -11.82 12.37 -7.17
N ASP A 197 -11.88 11.85 -5.96
CA ASP A 197 -11.65 12.62 -4.72
C ASP A 197 -10.21 13.14 -4.64
N PHE A 198 -9.21 12.35 -5.05
CA PHE A 198 -7.82 12.80 -5.16
C PHE A 198 -7.68 13.95 -6.17
N CYS A 199 -8.14 13.78 -7.41
CA CYS A 199 -8.03 14.81 -8.45
C CYS A 199 -8.75 16.10 -8.04
N SER A 200 -9.94 15.98 -7.45
CA SER A 200 -10.71 17.13 -6.96
C SER A 200 -10.00 17.87 -5.81
N SER A 201 -9.27 17.15 -4.96
CA SER A 201 -8.50 17.73 -3.85
C SER A 201 -7.32 18.60 -4.32
N PHE A 202 -6.88 18.45 -5.58
CA PHE A 202 -5.76 19.18 -6.18
C PHE A 202 -6.15 19.91 -7.47
N SER A 203 -7.36 20.47 -7.52
CA SER A 203 -7.90 21.14 -8.71
C SER A 203 -7.10 22.35 -9.22
N THR A 204 -6.19 22.89 -8.41
CA THR A 204 -5.31 24.02 -8.78
C THR A 204 -4.00 23.59 -9.43
N GLU A 205 -3.66 22.29 -9.37
CA GLU A 205 -2.41 21.78 -9.90
C GLU A 205 -2.59 21.41 -11.38
N GLU A 206 -1.66 21.88 -12.22
CA GLU A 206 -1.68 21.62 -13.66
C GLU A 206 -1.45 20.14 -13.97
N ILE A 207 -0.70 19.44 -13.11
CA ILE A 207 -0.27 18.06 -13.33
C ILE A 207 -0.37 17.26 -12.04
N LEU A 208 -0.95 16.08 -12.13
CA LEU A 208 -1.13 15.12 -11.04
C LEU A 208 -0.44 13.80 -11.35
N GLY A 209 0.04 13.14 -10.30
CA GLY A 209 0.72 11.85 -10.37
C GLY A 209 -0.10 10.70 -9.80
N VAL A 210 0.12 9.52 -10.36
CA VAL A 210 -0.20 8.22 -9.76
C VAL A 210 1.12 7.44 -9.72
N SER A 211 1.51 6.92 -8.55
CA SER A 211 2.79 6.23 -8.39
C SER A 211 2.90 5.02 -9.33
N ALA A 212 4.05 4.89 -9.98
CA ALA A 212 4.42 3.74 -10.78
C ALA A 212 4.88 2.56 -9.90
N PRO A 213 4.71 1.30 -10.35
CA PRO A 213 4.00 0.89 -11.56
C PRO A 213 2.48 0.80 -11.35
N LEU A 214 1.71 1.12 -12.40
CA LEU A 214 0.25 0.91 -12.37
C LEU A 214 -0.12 -0.57 -12.46
N SER A 215 -0.91 -1.04 -11.49
CA SER A 215 -1.51 -2.37 -11.56
C SER A 215 -2.57 -2.46 -12.68
N PRO A 216 -2.89 -3.66 -13.19
CA PRO A 216 -3.93 -3.82 -14.21
C PRO A 216 -5.29 -3.25 -13.76
N SER A 217 -5.60 -3.41 -12.47
CA SER A 217 -6.81 -2.84 -11.86
C SER A 217 -6.76 -1.31 -11.82
N MET A 218 -5.62 -0.71 -11.49
CA MET A 218 -5.48 0.74 -11.48
C MET A 218 -5.54 1.34 -12.89
N VAL A 219 -4.96 0.67 -13.89
CA VAL A 219 -5.11 1.07 -15.31
C VAL A 219 -6.58 1.09 -15.73
N ALA A 220 -7.38 0.10 -15.29
CA ALA A 220 -8.82 0.08 -15.58
C ALA A 220 -9.56 1.24 -14.89
N VAL A 221 -9.19 1.60 -13.65
CA VAL A 221 -9.73 2.76 -12.94
C VAL A 221 -9.37 4.06 -13.66
N CYS A 222 -8.08 4.28 -13.98
CA CYS A 222 -7.63 5.46 -14.72
C CYS A 222 -8.33 5.58 -16.07
N ARG A 223 -8.50 4.47 -16.81
CA ARG A 223 -9.24 4.47 -18.08
C ARG A 223 -10.67 4.96 -17.89
N SER A 224 -11.39 4.41 -16.91
CA SER A 224 -12.78 4.81 -16.63
C SER A 224 -12.88 6.28 -16.24
N PHE A 225 -11.93 6.76 -15.43
CA PHE A 225 -11.88 8.16 -15.00
C PHE A 225 -11.64 9.10 -16.20
N LEU A 226 -10.61 8.84 -16.99
CA LEU A 226 -10.21 9.68 -18.12
C LEU A 226 -11.25 9.70 -19.26
N GLN A 227 -12.10 8.67 -19.36
CA GLN A 227 -13.24 8.67 -20.28
C GLN A 227 -14.40 9.58 -19.82
N GLN A 228 -14.49 9.88 -18.53
CA GLN A 228 -15.53 10.73 -17.94
C GLN A 228 -15.05 12.17 -17.71
N HIS A 229 -13.72 12.36 -17.62
CA HIS A 229 -13.07 13.62 -17.27
C HIS A 229 -12.03 14.00 -18.33
N GLU A 230 -12.49 14.60 -19.43
CA GLU A 230 -11.62 15.00 -20.56
C GLU A 230 -10.58 16.05 -20.14
N GLU A 231 -10.89 16.86 -19.12
CA GLU A 231 -9.98 17.84 -18.51
C GLU A 231 -8.70 17.22 -17.96
N HIS A 232 -8.71 15.92 -17.64
CA HIS A 232 -7.57 15.21 -17.07
C HIS A 232 -6.75 14.41 -18.08
N LEU A 233 -7.13 14.40 -19.36
CA LEU A 233 -6.43 13.65 -20.42
C LEU A 233 -4.96 14.05 -20.55
N GLU A 234 -4.66 15.33 -20.38
CA GLU A 234 -3.30 15.88 -20.50
C GLU A 234 -2.62 16.08 -19.13
N SER A 235 -3.36 15.98 -18.01
CA SER A 235 -2.86 16.35 -16.68
C SER A 235 -2.52 15.16 -15.77
N LEU A 236 -2.93 13.93 -16.09
CA LEU A 236 -2.73 12.76 -15.22
C LEU A 236 -1.60 11.84 -15.72
N TYR A 237 -0.62 11.60 -14.85
CA TYR A 237 0.62 10.89 -15.19
C TYR A 237 0.89 9.71 -14.25
N GLU A 238 1.42 8.62 -14.81
CA GLU A 238 2.13 7.60 -14.05
C GLU A 238 3.52 8.14 -13.72
N VAL A 239 3.93 8.05 -12.45
CA VAL A 239 5.07 8.80 -11.91
C VAL A 239 6.02 7.90 -11.14
N GLU A 240 7.30 7.92 -11.53
CA GLU A 240 8.41 7.45 -10.69
C GLU A 240 8.95 8.62 -9.85
N ALA A 241 9.16 8.42 -8.55
CA ALA A 241 9.63 9.48 -7.65
C ALA A 241 10.97 10.08 -8.14
N PRO A 242 11.16 11.42 -8.06
CA PRO A 242 10.28 12.48 -7.56
C PRO A 242 9.25 13.03 -8.57
N GLY A 243 9.15 12.46 -9.77
CA GLY A 243 8.20 12.90 -10.80
C GLY A 243 8.66 14.07 -11.65
N GLY A 244 9.95 14.16 -11.92
CA GLY A 244 10.49 15.07 -12.93
C GLY A 244 9.99 14.77 -14.33
N TRP A 245 10.32 15.64 -15.30
CA TRP A 245 9.85 15.54 -16.68
C TRP A 245 10.11 14.18 -17.33
N THR A 246 11.28 13.59 -17.07
CA THR A 246 11.70 12.28 -17.60
C THR A 246 11.17 11.09 -16.79
N GLN A 247 10.54 11.35 -15.65
CA GLN A 247 10.10 10.34 -14.68
C GLN A 247 8.58 10.22 -14.63
N ARG A 248 7.89 10.79 -15.61
CA ARG A 248 6.44 10.75 -15.70
C ARG A 248 6.00 10.39 -17.10
N ARG A 249 4.92 9.63 -17.21
CA ARG A 249 4.30 9.23 -18.49
C ARG A 249 2.82 9.52 -18.42
N ASN A 250 2.30 10.22 -19.42
CA ASN A 250 0.86 10.50 -19.48
C ASN A 250 0.09 9.17 -19.54
N ILE A 251 -0.88 8.99 -18.62
CA ILE A 251 -1.58 7.71 -18.46
C ILE A 251 -2.48 7.45 -19.67
N TRP A 252 -3.23 8.47 -20.12
CA TRP A 252 -4.14 8.34 -21.26
C TRP A 252 -3.40 7.88 -22.51
N LEU A 253 -2.34 8.58 -22.88
CA LEU A 253 -1.50 8.25 -24.03
C LEU A 253 -0.89 6.85 -23.88
N SER A 254 -0.44 6.48 -22.68
CA SER A 254 0.13 5.16 -22.43
C SER A 254 -0.91 4.04 -22.58
N ILE A 255 -2.17 4.29 -22.21
CA ILE A 255 -3.30 3.37 -22.47
C ILE A 255 -3.54 3.24 -23.98
N GLN A 256 -3.62 4.35 -24.72
CA GLN A 256 -3.90 4.34 -26.16
C GLN A 256 -2.80 3.65 -26.97
N LEU A 257 -1.54 3.82 -26.55
CA LEU A 257 -0.38 3.15 -27.16
C LEU A 257 -0.24 1.68 -26.75
N GLY A 258 -1.18 1.14 -25.97
CA GLY A 258 -1.16 -0.27 -25.55
C GLY A 258 -0.04 -0.63 -24.57
N ARG A 259 0.54 0.34 -23.85
CA ARG A 259 1.68 0.06 -22.94
C ARG A 259 1.32 -0.85 -21.76
N TYR A 260 0.03 -1.00 -21.47
CA TYR A 260 -0.48 -1.84 -20.38
C TYR A 260 -1.13 -3.15 -20.89
N THR A 261 -1.07 -3.48 -22.18
CA THR A 261 -1.78 -4.65 -22.75
C THR A 261 -1.18 -6.01 -22.34
N SER A 262 0.07 -6.02 -21.88
CA SER A 262 0.71 -7.24 -21.35
C SER A 262 0.09 -7.74 -20.04
N CYS A 263 -0.76 -6.94 -19.40
CA CYS A 263 -1.35 -7.21 -18.09
C CYS A 263 -2.75 -7.87 -18.10
N ILE A 264 -3.36 -8.10 -19.27
CA ILE A 264 -4.78 -8.49 -19.39
C ILE A 264 -4.96 -9.99 -19.69
N LYS A 265 -3.88 -10.77 -19.90
CA LYS A 265 -4.00 -12.13 -20.44
C LYS A 265 -4.38 -13.25 -19.45
N GLU A 266 -4.49 -13.02 -18.14
CA GLU A 266 -4.71 -14.13 -17.18
C GLU A 266 -6.11 -14.23 -16.53
N GLU A 267 -7.10 -13.43 -16.94
CA GLU A 267 -8.44 -13.47 -16.29
C GLU A 267 -9.63 -13.69 -17.25
N SER A 268 -9.42 -14.42 -18.36
CA SER A 268 -10.52 -14.85 -19.22
C SER A 268 -10.35 -16.29 -19.71
N GLY A 269 -10.70 -17.26 -18.87
CA GLY A 269 -11.10 -18.59 -19.33
C GLY A 269 -12.57 -18.55 -19.77
N PRO A 270 -12.96 -19.11 -20.94
CA PRO A 270 -14.35 -19.09 -21.36
C PRO A 270 -15.14 -20.16 -20.60
N ALA A 271 -16.15 -19.73 -19.84
CA ALA A 271 -17.25 -20.59 -19.44
C ALA A 271 -18.19 -20.77 -20.65
N SER A 272 -17.95 -21.78 -21.47
CA SER A 272 -18.95 -22.28 -22.42
C SER A 272 -19.81 -23.33 -21.73
N GLY A 273 -20.94 -22.88 -21.20
CA GLY A 273 -22.07 -23.73 -20.85
C GLY A 273 -23.21 -23.45 -21.82
N ASP A 274 -23.19 -24.12 -22.97
CA ASP A 274 -24.34 -24.10 -23.89
C ASP A 274 -25.45 -24.98 -23.32
N THR A 275 -26.55 -24.36 -22.93
CA THR A 275 -27.84 -25.02 -22.70
C THR A 275 -28.68 -24.85 -23.96
N GLN A 276 -28.95 -25.93 -24.67
CA GLN A 276 -30.12 -25.98 -25.56
C GLN A 276 -30.89 -27.29 -25.38
N ARG A 277 -32.19 -27.10 -25.17
CA ARG A 277 -33.21 -28.07 -24.75
C ARG A 277 -33.55 -29.13 -25.82
N ASN A 278 -33.77 -30.35 -25.31
CA ASN A 278 -34.67 -31.45 -25.69
C ASN A 278 -35.41 -31.43 -27.05
N ASN A 279 -35.40 -32.60 -27.71
CA ASN A 279 -36.64 -33.30 -28.08
C ASN A 279 -36.46 -34.81 -28.26
N ASP A 280 -37.44 -35.52 -27.69
CA ASP A 280 -37.92 -36.91 -27.81
C ASP A 280 -37.39 -37.86 -28.91
N SER A 281 -37.04 -39.09 -28.53
CA SER A 281 -37.94 -40.27 -28.63
C SER A 281 -37.19 -41.62 -28.68
N SER A 282 -37.77 -42.61 -27.99
CA SER A 282 -37.85 -44.04 -28.37
C SER A 282 -36.68 -45.02 -28.14
N LEU A 283 -36.97 -46.00 -27.24
CA LEU A 283 -36.68 -47.45 -27.29
C LEU A 283 -35.55 -48.08 -26.43
N LYS A 284 -36.03 -48.77 -25.38
CA LYS A 284 -35.73 -50.16 -24.93
C LYS A 284 -34.37 -50.52 -24.31
N SER A 285 -34.43 -50.91 -23.02
CA SER A 285 -34.18 -52.26 -22.45
C SER A 285 -33.73 -52.13 -20.98
N SER A 286 -34.59 -52.52 -20.01
CA SER A 286 -34.46 -53.70 -19.11
C SER A 286 -33.11 -53.71 -18.34
N ASP A 287 -33.03 -53.65 -17.01
CA ASP A 287 -33.74 -54.45 -16.00
C ASP A 287 -33.80 -53.80 -14.60
N CYS A 288 -34.71 -54.31 -13.78
CA CYS A 288 -35.07 -53.92 -12.42
C CYS A 288 -34.09 -54.41 -11.32
N ARG A 289 -33.74 -53.52 -10.36
CA ARG A 289 -33.94 -53.52 -8.86
C ARG A 289 -33.97 -54.86 -8.06
N PRO A 290 -33.90 -54.86 -6.69
CA PRO A 290 -33.30 -53.91 -5.70
C PRO A 290 -32.61 -54.57 -4.43
N ASP A 291 -31.87 -53.73 -3.66
CA ASP A 291 -31.65 -53.65 -2.18
C ASP A 291 -31.16 -54.87 -1.33
N PRO A 292 -30.98 -54.79 0.03
CA PRO A 292 -29.88 -54.16 0.81
C PRO A 292 -29.28 -55.08 1.95
N GLU A 293 -28.58 -54.49 2.96
CA GLU A 293 -28.10 -55.06 4.26
C GLU A 293 -26.74 -55.82 4.22
N SER A 294 -25.83 -55.89 5.23
CA SER A 294 -25.82 -55.62 6.67
C SER A 294 -24.38 -55.46 7.24
N CYS A 295 -24.30 -55.12 8.54
CA CYS A 295 -23.18 -54.80 9.45
C CYS A 295 -22.03 -55.82 9.71
N SER A 296 -21.05 -55.32 10.51
CA SER A 296 -20.19 -55.98 11.54
C SER A 296 -18.95 -56.76 11.04
N ASP A 297 -17.80 -56.84 11.71
CA ASP A 297 -17.24 -56.31 12.97
C ASP A 297 -15.72 -56.67 12.99
N VAL A 298 -14.96 -55.99 13.86
CA VAL A 298 -13.74 -56.40 14.63
C VAL A 298 -12.53 -57.10 13.96
N ASP A 299 -11.32 -56.54 14.12
CA ASP A 299 -10.39 -56.83 15.25
C ASP A 299 -8.96 -56.29 15.00
N ALA A 300 -8.35 -55.74 16.06
CA ALA A 300 -6.90 -55.59 16.24
C ALA A 300 -6.45 -56.68 17.28
N PRO A 301 -5.16 -57.05 17.47
CA PRO A 301 -4.22 -56.14 18.17
C PRO A 301 -2.69 -56.34 17.92
N LEU A 302 -1.93 -55.35 18.43
CA LEU A 302 -0.58 -55.30 19.04
C LEU A 302 0.60 -56.20 18.53
N VAL A 303 1.81 -55.62 18.49
CA VAL A 303 2.88 -55.81 19.51
C VAL A 303 4.13 -54.95 19.23
N THR A 304 4.56 -54.32 20.33
CA THR A 304 5.79 -53.63 20.78
C THR A 304 7.15 -53.77 20.06
N GLY A 305 7.98 -52.73 20.22
CA GLY A 305 9.45 -52.82 20.22
C GLY A 305 10.16 -51.47 20.45
N SER A 306 10.72 -51.28 21.65
CA SER A 306 11.44 -50.09 22.16
C SER A 306 12.94 -50.16 21.89
N SER A 307 13.62 -49.01 21.71
CA SER A 307 14.95 -48.76 22.32
C SER A 307 15.32 -47.27 22.36
N ALA A 308 15.80 -46.87 23.53
CA ALA A 308 16.37 -45.58 23.88
C ALA A 308 17.89 -45.56 23.67
N GLN A 309 18.49 -44.35 23.68
CA GLN A 309 19.87 -43.92 24.03
C GLN A 309 20.27 -42.71 23.15
N GLN A 310 21.03 -41.69 23.54
CA GLN A 310 21.62 -41.23 24.81
C GLN A 310 22.19 -39.82 24.54
N LEU A 311 22.34 -39.04 25.62
CA LEU A 311 23.00 -37.73 25.76
C LEU A 311 24.37 -37.61 25.05
N GLU A 312 24.70 -36.42 24.52
CA GLU A 312 25.97 -35.75 24.89
C GLU A 312 25.98 -34.22 24.63
N LEU A 313 26.43 -33.49 25.65
CA LEU A 313 26.86 -32.11 25.67
C LEU A 313 28.37 -32.07 25.41
N CYS A 314 28.86 -31.15 24.57
CA CYS A 314 30.18 -30.54 24.77
C CYS A 314 30.28 -29.14 24.14
N ALA A 315 30.73 -28.19 24.96
CA ALA A 315 31.24 -26.88 24.57
C ALA A 315 32.75 -26.99 24.27
N GLN A 316 33.30 -26.12 23.41
CA GLN A 316 34.42 -25.20 23.69
C GLN A 316 34.92 -24.45 22.41
N ARG A 317 34.67 -23.14 22.39
CA ARG A 317 35.53 -21.97 22.05
C ARG A 317 36.59 -21.97 20.91
N ARG A 318 36.47 -20.86 20.14
CA ARG A 318 37.48 -19.86 19.65
C ARG A 318 38.27 -20.11 18.36
N ALA A 319 37.91 -19.35 17.31
CA ALA A 319 38.74 -18.38 16.55
C ALA A 319 37.85 -17.82 15.41
N GLY A 320 37.47 -16.53 15.40
CA GLY A 320 38.29 -15.46 14.85
C GLY A 320 38.07 -15.32 13.33
N ARG A 321 37.11 -14.47 12.92
CA ARG A 321 37.10 -13.73 11.64
C ARG A 321 35.84 -12.85 11.54
N SER A 322 36.06 -11.55 11.40
CA SER A 322 35.06 -10.54 11.03
C SER A 322 34.53 -10.79 9.61
N PRO A 323 33.26 -10.42 9.34
CA PRO A 323 32.90 -9.81 8.07
C PRO A 323 32.17 -8.48 8.34
N SER A 324 32.72 -7.35 7.88
CA SER A 324 32.39 -6.75 6.58
C SER A 324 30.91 -6.44 6.44
N SER A 325 30.58 -5.17 6.62
CA SER A 325 29.30 -4.52 6.36
C SER A 325 28.70 -4.91 5.00
N CYS A 326 27.54 -5.55 5.01
CA CYS A 326 26.70 -5.70 3.83
C CYS A 326 25.70 -4.55 3.80
N VAL A 327 25.87 -3.69 2.79
CA VAL A 327 24.99 -2.58 2.46
C VAL A 327 23.77 -3.15 1.73
N SER A 328 22.59 -3.02 2.32
CA SER A 328 21.32 -3.27 1.63
C SER A 328 20.92 -2.01 0.87
N GLY A 329 21.34 -1.93 -0.39
CA GLY A 329 20.86 -0.92 -1.33
C GLY A 329 19.56 -1.35 -1.98
N THR A 330 18.48 -0.62 -1.73
CA THR A 330 17.24 -0.65 -2.51
C THR A 330 17.51 0.01 -3.86
N GLY A 331 17.74 -0.82 -4.89
CA GLY A 331 17.96 -0.37 -6.26
C GLY A 331 17.05 -1.11 -7.22
N CYS A 332 16.13 -0.38 -7.83
CA CYS A 332 15.38 -0.81 -9.00
C CYS A 332 16.33 -1.25 -10.12
N CYS A 333 16.10 -2.43 -10.70
CA CYS A 333 16.70 -2.83 -11.96
C CYS A 333 15.61 -3.19 -12.97
N PRO A 334 15.53 -2.52 -14.12
CA PRO A 334 15.00 -3.11 -15.34
C PRO A 334 16.15 -3.75 -16.13
N ALA A 335 15.99 -5.02 -16.47
CA ALA A 335 16.85 -5.71 -17.43
C ALA A 335 16.21 -5.66 -18.82
N ALA A 336 16.95 -5.14 -19.80
CA ALA A 336 17.03 -5.69 -21.16
C ALA A 336 18.23 -5.05 -21.89
N HIS A 337 19.19 -5.91 -22.23
CA HIS A 337 20.35 -5.61 -23.07
C HIS A 337 19.95 -5.41 -24.54
N ALA A 338 20.65 -4.50 -25.22
CA ALA A 338 20.94 -4.60 -26.65
C ALA A 338 22.38 -4.10 -26.86
N GLU A 339 23.09 -4.82 -27.71
CA GLU A 339 24.56 -4.86 -27.82
C GLU A 339 25.23 -3.66 -28.49
N ASP A 340 26.55 -3.62 -28.28
CA ASP A 340 27.58 -2.74 -28.81
C ASP A 340 27.44 -2.35 -30.29
N LEU A 341 27.65 -1.06 -30.58
CA LEU A 341 28.48 -0.63 -31.70
C LEU A 341 29.27 0.65 -31.32
N ASP A 342 30.58 0.46 -31.24
CA ASP A 342 31.65 1.45 -31.24
C ASP A 342 31.58 2.36 -32.49
N SER A 343 31.69 3.69 -32.30
CA SER A 343 32.14 4.66 -33.30
C SER A 343 32.39 6.01 -32.63
N GLY A 344 33.65 6.46 -32.64
CA GLY A 344 34.12 7.72 -32.05
C GLY A 344 33.52 9.02 -32.66
N PRO A 345 33.93 10.19 -32.16
CA PRO A 345 33.22 11.45 -32.42
C PRO A 345 33.64 12.07 -33.74
N PRO A 346 32.73 12.64 -34.55
CA PRO A 346 33.13 13.48 -35.66
C PRO A 346 33.25 14.95 -35.23
N CYS A 347 34.37 15.53 -35.66
CA CYS A 347 34.75 16.93 -35.53
C CYS A 347 33.76 17.92 -36.18
N ARG A 348 33.69 19.12 -35.59
CA ARG A 348 33.16 20.36 -36.20
C ARG A 348 33.84 20.69 -37.53
N PRO A 349 33.10 21.28 -38.48
CA PRO A 349 33.66 22.25 -39.41
C PRO A 349 33.11 23.68 -39.18
N PRO A 350 33.85 24.71 -39.64
CA PRO A 350 33.56 26.11 -39.35
C PRO A 350 32.63 26.73 -40.39
N GLN A 351 31.86 27.76 -40.01
CA GLN A 351 31.24 28.67 -40.99
C GLN A 351 31.44 30.12 -40.60
N SER A 352 31.79 30.86 -41.65
CA SER A 352 32.33 32.20 -41.74
C SER A 352 31.26 33.29 -41.87
N LEU A 353 31.53 34.41 -41.22
CA LEU A 353 31.35 35.82 -41.60
C LEU A 353 30.25 36.25 -42.60
N ASN A 354 29.58 37.32 -42.14
CA ASN A 354 29.01 38.48 -42.84
C ASN A 354 27.57 38.37 -43.35
N THR A 355 26.71 39.26 -42.84
CA THR A 355 26.24 40.43 -43.60
C THR A 355 25.80 41.54 -42.64
N GLN A 356 26.34 42.75 -42.84
CA GLN A 356 25.91 44.00 -42.21
C GLN A 356 24.65 44.55 -42.91
N GLN A 357 23.78 45.23 -42.16
CA GLN A 357 22.96 46.42 -42.53
C GLN A 357 21.91 46.61 -41.42
N ALA A 358 21.51 47.79 -40.94
CA ALA A 358 21.99 49.16 -40.99
C ALA A 358 21.19 49.89 -39.89
N LEU A 359 21.82 50.68 -39.02
CA LEU A 359 21.14 51.50 -38.01
C LEU A 359 21.76 52.89 -38.01
N LYS A 360 20.94 53.93 -38.24
CA LYS A 360 21.06 55.35 -37.81
C LYS A 360 19.99 56.23 -38.52
N PRO A 361 19.62 57.43 -38.04
CA PRO A 361 18.97 57.74 -36.74
C PRO A 361 17.90 58.90 -36.78
N LYS A 362 17.28 59.18 -35.60
CA LYS A 362 16.68 60.48 -35.11
C LYS A 362 15.29 60.95 -35.61
N PRO A 363 14.58 61.89 -34.90
CA PRO A 363 14.79 62.49 -33.55
C PRO A 363 13.55 62.58 -32.60
N SER A 364 13.88 63.03 -31.38
CA SER A 364 13.14 63.44 -30.17
C SER A 364 11.97 64.44 -30.27
N VAL A 365 11.03 64.40 -29.29
CA VAL A 365 10.55 65.51 -28.40
C VAL A 365 9.74 64.87 -27.23
N SER A 366 10.27 64.79 -26.00
CA SER A 366 10.04 65.66 -24.81
C SER A 366 8.65 65.60 -24.14
N ALA A 367 8.58 65.07 -22.91
CA ALA A 367 7.96 65.72 -21.71
C ALA A 367 7.95 64.77 -20.50
N GLU A 368 8.89 65.00 -19.57
CA GLU A 368 8.82 64.73 -18.11
C GLU A 368 7.91 65.80 -17.44
N PRO A 369 7.56 65.77 -16.12
CA PRO A 369 8.18 65.01 -15.03
C PRO A 369 7.22 64.39 -13.99
N GLY A 370 7.77 63.58 -13.08
CA GLY A 370 7.10 63.19 -11.84
C GLY A 370 8.00 62.38 -10.91
N GLU A 371 9.01 63.04 -10.35
CA GLU A 371 9.91 62.53 -9.31
C GLU A 371 9.17 62.11 -8.02
N VAL A 372 9.66 61.05 -7.38
CA VAL A 372 10.19 60.97 -6.00
C VAL A 372 9.77 59.64 -5.34
N GLU A 373 10.66 58.65 -5.40
CA GLU A 373 10.93 57.72 -4.30
C GLU A 373 12.21 58.21 -3.60
N GLU A 374 12.20 58.37 -2.27
CA GLU A 374 13.07 57.58 -1.37
C GLU A 374 12.90 58.00 0.10
N GLU A 375 12.75 56.96 0.93
CA GLU A 375 13.43 56.74 2.21
C GLU A 375 13.49 57.83 3.31
N GLN A 376 12.89 57.54 4.47
CA GLN A 376 13.58 57.07 5.69
C GLN A 376 12.80 57.38 7.00
N ARG A 377 13.04 56.49 7.98
CA ARG A 377 12.94 56.66 9.46
C ARG A 377 11.62 56.42 10.20
N ASN A 378 11.62 55.26 10.86
CA ASN A 378 11.68 55.09 12.32
C ASN A 378 10.52 55.60 13.23
N ALA A 379 9.95 54.63 13.96
CA ALA A 379 9.45 54.68 15.34
C ALA A 379 8.17 55.50 15.67
N LYS A 380 7.07 54.81 16.00
CA LYS A 380 6.55 54.64 17.39
C LYS A 380 5.13 54.06 17.45
N ARG A 381 5.04 53.01 18.25
CA ARG A 381 3.97 52.54 19.14
C ARG A 381 2.87 53.57 19.53
N VAL A 382 1.66 53.03 19.70
CA VAL A 382 0.53 53.40 20.60
C VAL A 382 -0.73 53.98 19.94
N ARG A 383 -1.79 53.16 19.96
CA ARG A 383 -3.21 53.53 19.88
C ARG A 383 -3.70 54.18 21.19
N ARG A 384 -4.47 55.26 21.05
CA ARG A 384 -5.64 55.72 21.82
C ARG A 384 -6.29 56.74 20.87
N THR A 385 -7.52 56.63 20.41
CA THR A 385 -8.79 56.10 20.93
C THR A 385 -9.63 55.55 19.78
#